data_AF-A0A315X247-F1
#
_entry.id   AF-A0A315X247-F1
#
_cell.length_a   1.000
_cell.length_b   1.000
_cell.length_c   1.000
_cell.angle_alpha   90.00
_cell.angle_beta   90.00
_cell.angle_gamma   90.00
#
_symmetry.space_group_name_H-M   'P 1'
#
loop_
_entity.id
_entity.type
_entity.pdbx_description
1 polymer ?
#
loop_
_entity_poly.entity_id
_entity_poly.type
_entity_poly.pdbx_seq_one_letter_code
_entity_poly.pdbx_strand_id
1 'polypeptide(L)'
;MQIVRGLGLAFAAFAAAFALHVVGGATGQAWLFAIAVGLIYLTATGFPAIALWISGLRYRSGGNSEVVYRVGVLAGMGLTLGTLWATNDRSFGTWTFILTPILVAVVSALILLIRAFVDGELPKKPAPTV
;
A
#
# COMPACT_ATOMS: atom_id res chain seq x y z
N MET A 1 11.02 -8.18 -15.86
CA MET A 1 9.67 -8.74 -15.60
C MET A 1 9.19 -8.55 -14.15
N GLN A 2 10.01 -8.81 -13.13
CA GLN A 2 9.58 -8.70 -11.72
C GLN A 2 8.97 -7.32 -11.35
N ILE A 3 9.58 -6.23 -11.83
CA ILE A 3 9.11 -4.84 -11.59
C ILE A 3 7.67 -4.65 -12.09
N VAL A 4 7.43 -4.92 -13.38
CA VAL A 4 6.11 -4.79 -14.02
C VAL A 4 5.10 -5.72 -13.35
N ARG A 5 5.51 -6.95 -13.00
CA ARG A 5 4.66 -7.90 -12.30
C ARG A 5 4.21 -7.37 -10.93
N GLY A 6 5.12 -6.88 -10.11
CA GLY A 6 4.81 -6.40 -8.77
C GLY A 6 3.90 -5.17 -8.78
N LEU A 7 4.25 -4.16 -9.58
CA LEU A 7 3.44 -2.95 -9.74
C LEU A 7 2.07 -3.26 -10.35
N GLY A 8 2.04 -4.09 -11.40
CA GLY A 8 0.80 -4.48 -12.07
C GLY A 8 -0.14 -5.28 -11.18
N LEU A 9 0.37 -6.24 -10.41
CA LEU A 9 -0.45 -7.03 -9.50
C LEU A 9 -0.90 -6.24 -8.26
N ALA A 10 -0.06 -5.34 -7.73
CA ALA A 10 -0.47 -4.42 -6.67
C ALA A 10 -1.61 -3.51 -7.15
N PHE A 11 -1.51 -2.98 -8.37
CA PHE A 11 -2.57 -2.19 -8.99
C PHE A 11 -3.83 -3.02 -9.25
N ALA A 12 -3.69 -4.25 -9.73
CA ALA A 12 -4.82 -5.16 -9.92
C ALA A 12 -5.57 -5.44 -8.61
N ALA A 13 -4.85 -5.57 -7.49
CA ALA A 13 -5.45 -5.74 -6.17
C ALA A 13 -6.27 -4.49 -5.76
N PHE A 14 -5.74 -3.29 -5.96
CA PHE A 14 -6.48 -2.04 -5.75
C PHE A 14 -7.72 -1.96 -6.65
N ALA A 15 -7.57 -2.26 -7.95
CA ALA A 15 -8.66 -2.21 -8.92
C ALA A 15 -9.77 -3.23 -8.59
N ALA A 16 -9.42 -4.43 -8.12
CA ALA A 16 -10.37 -5.42 -7.66
C ALA A 16 -11.14 -4.94 -6.42
N ALA A 17 -10.44 -4.34 -5.45
CA ALA A 17 -11.10 -3.74 -4.28
C ALA A 17 -12.04 -2.60 -4.69
N PHE A 18 -11.65 -1.76 -5.64
CA PHE A 18 -12.50 -0.71 -6.20
C PHE A 18 -13.75 -1.28 -6.90
N ALA A 19 -13.60 -2.34 -7.70
CA ALA A 19 -14.73 -3.02 -8.33
C ALA A 19 -15.70 -3.59 -7.29
N LEU A 20 -15.18 -4.22 -6.23
CA LEU A 20 -16.01 -4.70 -5.11
C LEU A 20 -16.74 -3.56 -4.40
N HIS A 21 -16.12 -2.39 -4.25
CA HIS A 21 -16.76 -1.20 -3.68
C HIS A 21 -17.95 -0.75 -4.54
N VAL A 22 -17.79 -0.72 -5.87
CA VAL A 22 -18.87 -0.37 -6.80
C VAL A 22 -20.01 -1.40 -6.73
N VAL A 23 -19.68 -2.70 -6.75
CA VAL A 23 -20.68 -3.77 -6.67
C VAL A 23 -21.42 -3.76 -5.34
N GLY A 24 -20.69 -3.60 -4.22
CA GLY A 24 -21.28 -3.51 -2.89
C GLY A 24 -22.21 -2.31 -2.75
N GLY A 25 -21.83 -1.16 -3.31
CA GLY A 25 -22.68 0.03 -3.34
C GLY A 25 -23.93 -0.17 -4.21
N ALA A 26 -23.76 -0.69 -5.42
CA ALA A 26 -24.86 -0.92 -6.37
C ALA A 26 -25.87 -1.96 -5.88
N THR A 27 -25.43 -2.96 -5.10
CA THR A 27 -26.30 -4.04 -4.59
C THR A 27 -26.83 -3.77 -3.18
N GLY A 28 -26.49 -2.62 -2.57
CA GLY A 28 -26.91 -2.28 -1.21
C GLY A 28 -26.26 -3.13 -0.11
N GLN A 29 -25.19 -3.87 -0.42
CA GLN A 29 -24.48 -4.71 0.53
C GLN A 29 -23.48 -3.89 1.35
N ALA A 30 -23.95 -3.29 2.44
CA ALA A 30 -23.16 -2.40 3.29
C ALA A 30 -21.85 -3.03 3.81
N TRP A 31 -21.88 -4.32 4.18
CA TRP A 31 -20.70 -5.02 4.69
C TRP A 31 -19.62 -5.19 3.61
N LEU A 32 -20.02 -5.54 2.38
CA LEU A 32 -19.10 -5.73 1.26
C LEU A 32 -18.48 -4.40 0.85
N PHE A 33 -19.30 -3.35 0.81
CA PHE A 33 -18.85 -1.98 0.58
C PHE A 33 -17.79 -1.56 1.60
N ALA A 34 -18.04 -1.78 2.89
CA ALA A 34 -17.12 -1.39 3.96
C ALA A 34 -15.78 -2.15 3.87
N ILE A 35 -15.81 -3.46 3.62
CA ILE A 35 -14.59 -4.26 3.42
C ILE A 35 -13.81 -3.74 2.21
N ALA A 36 -14.50 -3.46 1.10
CA ALA A 36 -13.88 -2.95 -0.10
C ALA A 36 -13.19 -1.60 0.13
N VAL A 37 -13.82 -0.67 0.86
CA VAL A 37 -13.21 0.60 1.26
C VAL A 37 -11.95 0.37 2.10
N GLY A 38 -12.00 -0.54 3.07
CA GLY A 38 -10.82 -0.90 3.86
C GLY A 38 -9.67 -1.43 3.00
N LEU A 39 -9.97 -2.30 2.03
CA LEU A 39 -8.99 -2.84 1.08
C LEU A 39 -8.42 -1.76 0.15
N ILE A 40 -9.23 -0.82 -0.32
CA ILE A 40 -8.78 0.35 -1.11
C ILE A 40 -7.75 1.14 -0.30
N TYR A 41 -8.07 1.50 0.95
CA TYR A 41 -7.14 2.22 1.80
C TYR A 41 -5.84 1.45 2.03
N LEU A 42 -5.93 0.16 2.37
CA LEU A 42 -4.76 -0.68 2.61
C LEU A 42 -3.87 -0.79 1.37
N THR A 43 -4.46 -1.03 0.20
CA THR A 43 -3.72 -1.22 -1.05
C THR A 43 -3.18 0.08 -1.61
N ALA A 44 -3.88 1.21 -1.45
CA ALA A 44 -3.41 2.53 -1.87
C ALA A 44 -2.23 3.02 -1.01
N THR A 45 -2.39 2.99 0.32
CA THR A 45 -1.37 3.49 1.25
C THR A 45 -0.20 2.51 1.37
N GLY A 46 -0.45 1.21 1.32
CA GLY A 46 0.58 0.17 1.34
C GLY A 46 1.21 -0.14 -0.01
N PHE A 47 0.82 0.54 -1.10
CA PHE A 47 1.17 0.19 -2.47
C PHE A 47 2.68 -0.09 -2.70
N PRO A 48 3.63 0.75 -2.23
CA PRO A 48 5.06 0.51 -2.45
C PRO A 48 5.54 -0.81 -1.83
N ALA A 49 5.11 -1.09 -0.60
CA ALA A 49 5.50 -2.29 0.13
C ALA A 49 4.85 -3.55 -0.46
N ILE A 50 3.58 -3.47 -0.86
CA ILE A 50 2.85 -4.56 -1.53
C ILE A 50 3.52 -4.89 -2.87
N ALA A 51 3.84 -3.87 -3.67
CA ALA A 51 4.52 -4.06 -4.95
C ALA A 51 5.90 -4.73 -4.78
N LEU A 52 6.69 -4.32 -3.76
CA LEU A 52 7.95 -4.98 -3.41
C LEU A 52 7.76 -6.43 -3.00
N TRP A 53 6.77 -6.70 -2.15
CA TRP A 53 6.47 -8.05 -1.68
C TRP A 53 6.08 -8.97 -2.83
N ILE A 54 5.14 -8.56 -3.68
CA ILE A 54 4.71 -9.35 -4.85
C ILE A 54 5.84 -9.54 -5.87
N SER A 55 6.75 -8.58 -5.97
CA SER A 55 7.96 -8.70 -6.79
C SER A 55 8.96 -9.73 -6.25
N GLY A 56 8.82 -10.17 -4.99
CA GLY A 56 9.80 -10.99 -4.30
C GLY A 56 11.10 -10.24 -3.96
N LEU A 57 11.08 -8.90 -4.02
CA LEU A 57 12.27 -8.06 -3.84
C LEU A 57 12.35 -7.58 -2.39
N ARG A 58 13.53 -7.65 -1.78
CA ARG A 58 13.78 -7.08 -0.45
C ARG A 58 14.01 -5.57 -0.56
N TYR A 59 13.52 -4.80 0.41
CA TYR A 59 13.73 -3.36 0.46
C TYR A 59 15.23 -3.02 0.49
N ARG A 60 15.68 -2.07 -0.35
CA ARG A 60 17.09 -1.62 -0.47
C ARG A 60 18.10 -2.73 -0.82
N SER A 61 17.67 -3.80 -1.47
CA SER A 61 18.58 -4.90 -1.89
C SER A 61 19.30 -4.68 -3.23
N GLY A 62 18.92 -3.64 -4.00
CA GLY A 62 19.55 -3.31 -5.28
C GLY A 62 18.67 -2.41 -6.16
N GLY A 63 19.17 -2.07 -7.35
CA GLY A 63 18.52 -1.10 -8.25
C GLY A 63 17.07 -1.43 -8.61
N ASN A 64 16.74 -2.70 -8.85
CA ASN A 64 15.36 -3.10 -9.15
C ASN A 64 14.40 -2.89 -7.97
N SER A 65 14.86 -3.13 -6.73
CA SER A 65 14.06 -2.86 -5.52
C SER A 65 13.81 -1.36 -5.37
N GLU A 66 14.84 -0.54 -5.60
CA GLU A 66 14.74 0.91 -5.52
C GLU A 66 13.75 1.46 -6.57
N VAL A 67 13.81 0.96 -7.81
CA VAL A 67 12.87 1.34 -8.87
C VAL A 67 11.44 0.96 -8.49
N VAL A 68 11.18 -0.28 -8.07
CA VAL A 68 9.82 -0.71 -7.67
C VAL A 68 9.31 0.14 -6.52
N TYR A 69 10.14 0.40 -5.51
CA TYR A 69 9.73 1.19 -4.37
C TYR A 69 9.43 2.64 -4.75
N ARG A 70 10.29 3.30 -5.54
CA ARG A 70 10.10 4.70 -5.96
C ARG A 70 8.85 4.87 -6.83
N VAL A 71 8.70 4.02 -7.85
CA VAL A 71 7.50 4.04 -8.70
C VAL A 71 6.26 3.72 -7.87
N GLY A 72 6.37 2.75 -6.96
CA GLY A 72 5.32 2.40 -6.01
C GLY A 72 4.94 3.55 -5.10
N VAL A 73 5.90 4.36 -4.60
CA VAL A 73 5.62 5.57 -3.81
C VAL A 73 4.84 6.57 -4.63
N LEU A 74 5.27 6.89 -5.85
CA LEU A 74 4.55 7.84 -6.70
C LEU A 74 3.11 7.38 -7.01
N ALA A 75 2.95 6.10 -7.36
CA ALA A 75 1.64 5.50 -7.61
C ALA A 75 0.78 5.49 -6.34
N GLY A 76 1.33 5.01 -5.22
CA GLY A 76 0.65 4.95 -3.92
C GLY A 76 0.23 6.32 -3.41
N MET A 77 1.04 7.36 -3.63
CA MET A 77 0.69 8.75 -3.35
C MET A 77 -0.52 9.19 -4.16
N GLY A 78 -0.54 8.94 -5.47
CA GLY A 78 -1.68 9.27 -6.33
C GLY A 78 -2.96 8.53 -5.92
N LEU A 79 -2.86 7.23 -5.67
CA LEU A 79 -4.00 6.41 -5.23
C LEU A 79 -4.52 6.84 -3.85
N THR A 80 -3.62 7.11 -2.91
CA THR A 80 -3.98 7.56 -1.56
C THR A 80 -4.63 8.94 -1.62
N LEU A 81 -4.06 9.87 -2.38
CA LEU A 81 -4.63 11.19 -2.57
C LEU A 81 -6.04 11.12 -3.19
N GLY A 82 -6.23 10.28 -4.21
CA GLY A 82 -7.54 10.03 -4.81
C GLY A 82 -8.53 9.40 -3.83
N THR A 83 -8.07 8.49 -2.97
CA THR A 83 -8.89 7.88 -1.93
C THR A 83 -9.35 8.91 -0.90
N LEU A 84 -8.43 9.74 -0.39
CA LEU A 84 -8.76 10.80 0.57
C LEU A 84 -9.71 11.86 -0.02
N TRP A 85 -9.49 12.24 -1.28
CA TRP A 85 -10.39 13.13 -2.03
C TRP A 85 -11.79 12.54 -2.15
N ALA A 86 -11.90 11.26 -2.52
CA ALA A 86 -13.19 10.58 -2.64
C ALA A 86 -13.94 10.53 -1.30
N THR A 87 -13.23 10.39 -0.18
CA THR A 87 -13.83 10.40 1.16
C THR A 87 -14.16 11.78 1.72
N ASN A 88 -13.67 12.86 1.09
CA ASN A 88 -13.87 14.24 1.52
C ASN A 88 -14.82 14.99 0.56
N ASP A 89 -15.94 14.36 0.21
CA ASP A 89 -16.95 14.91 -0.71
C ASP A 89 -16.37 15.41 -2.04
N ARG A 90 -15.29 14.77 -2.52
CA ARG A 90 -14.60 15.14 -3.76
C ARG A 90 -14.03 16.57 -3.71
N SER A 91 -13.60 17.00 -2.53
CA SER A 91 -12.88 18.24 -2.32
C SER A 91 -11.48 17.99 -1.75
N PHE A 92 -10.51 18.82 -2.14
CA PHE A 92 -9.17 18.76 -1.58
C PHE A 92 -9.04 19.71 -0.39
N GLY A 93 -8.74 19.15 0.78
CA GLY A 93 -8.27 19.93 1.92
C GLY A 93 -6.74 19.95 1.95
N THR A 94 -6.15 20.97 2.59
CA THR A 94 -4.69 21.00 2.84
C THR A 94 -4.21 19.75 3.56
N TRP A 95 -5.04 19.22 4.46
CA TRP A 95 -4.76 17.98 5.19
C TRP A 95 -4.59 16.78 4.26
N THR A 96 -5.26 16.74 3.11
CA THR A 96 -5.20 15.62 2.16
C THR A 96 -3.77 15.46 1.63
N PHE A 97 -3.10 16.57 1.31
CA PHE A 97 -1.71 16.57 0.84
C PHE A 97 -0.70 16.24 1.94
N ILE A 98 -1.00 16.60 3.19
CA ILE A 98 -0.15 16.27 4.35
C ILE A 98 -0.29 14.80 4.74
N LEU A 99 -1.51 14.28 4.79
CA LEU A 99 -1.77 12.89 5.19
C LEU A 99 -1.33 11.88 4.14
N THR A 100 -1.40 12.22 2.84
CA THR A 100 -1.00 11.30 1.76
C THR A 100 0.41 10.71 1.97
N PRO A 101 1.49 11.50 2.10
CA PRO A 101 2.84 10.94 2.32
C PRO A 101 2.99 10.25 3.67
N ILE A 102 2.31 10.73 4.71
CA ILE A 102 2.36 10.12 6.05
C ILE A 102 1.75 8.72 6.01
N LEU A 103 0.56 8.57 5.44
CA LEU A 103 -0.13 7.30 5.34
C LEU A 103 0.64 6.31 4.47
N VAL A 104 1.14 6.76 3.31
CA VAL A 104 1.96 5.90 2.44
C VAL A 104 3.20 5.40 3.17
N ALA A 105 3.90 6.28 3.89
CA ALA A 105 5.09 5.91 4.65
C ALA A 105 4.77 4.95 5.80
N VAL A 106 3.77 5.27 6.63
CA VAL A 106 3.40 4.48 7.81
C VAL A 106 2.92 3.09 7.41
N VAL A 107 1.98 2.99 6.48
CA VAL A 107 1.43 1.68 6.09
C VAL A 107 2.48 0.84 5.35
N SER A 108 3.30 1.46 4.50
CA SER A 108 4.42 0.75 3.87
C SER A 108 5.43 0.24 4.90
N ALA A 109 5.79 1.05 5.90
CA ALA A 109 6.69 0.64 6.97
C ALA A 109 6.13 -0.52 7.79
N LEU A 110 4.83 -0.49 8.12
CA LEU A 110 4.15 -1.57 8.83
C LEU A 110 4.16 -2.87 8.02
N ILE A 111 3.85 -2.82 6.72
CA ILE A 111 3.88 -4.00 5.84
C ILE A 111 5.30 -4.57 5.72
N LEU A 112 6.30 -3.70 5.55
CA LEU A 112 7.70 -4.13 5.49
C LEU A 112 8.16 -4.74 6.82
N LEU A 113 7.72 -4.19 7.96
CA LEU A 113 7.99 -4.75 9.27
C LEU A 113 7.38 -6.14 9.42
N ILE A 114 6.09 -6.30 9.09
CA ILE A 114 5.39 -7.60 9.10
C ILE A 114 6.14 -8.60 8.22
N ARG A 115 6.56 -8.19 7.02
CA ARG A 115 7.34 -9.04 6.15
C ARG A 115 8.68 -9.45 6.78
N ALA A 116 9.40 -8.52 7.39
CA ALA A 116 10.67 -8.84 8.07
C ALA A 116 10.47 -9.82 9.26
N PHE A 117 9.35 -9.72 9.97
CA PHE A 117 8.94 -10.71 10.98
C PHE A 117 8.71 -12.08 10.35
N VAL A 118 7.95 -12.15 9.25
CA VAL A 118 7.64 -13.40 8.53
C VAL A 118 8.91 -14.05 7.96
N ASP A 119 9.82 -13.24 7.42
CA ASP A 119 11.06 -13.69 6.79
C ASP A 119 12.18 -13.99 7.84
N GLY A 120 11.92 -13.73 9.13
CA GLY A 120 12.88 -13.98 10.22
C GLY A 120 14.10 -13.05 10.23
N GLU A 121 13.99 -11.87 9.59
CA GLU A 121 15.10 -10.93 9.34
C GLU A 121 15.28 -9.89 10.46
N LEU A 122 14.54 -10.00 11.56
CA LEU A 122 14.63 -9.02 12.62
C LEU A 122 15.99 -9.05 13.32
N PRO A 123 16.56 -7.87 13.66
CA PRO A 123 17.80 -7.80 14.39
C PRO A 123 17.65 -8.57 15.71
N LYS A 124 18.45 -9.62 15.89
CA LYS A 124 18.56 -10.32 17.17
C LYS A 124 18.98 -9.30 18.21
N LYS A 125 18.29 -9.29 19.37
CA LYS A 125 18.64 -8.43 20.51
C LYS A 125 20.14 -8.60 20.79
N PRO A 126 20.94 -7.52 20.86
CA PRO A 126 22.36 -7.65 21.18
C PRO A 126 22.50 -8.40 22.51
N ALA A 127 23.40 -9.39 22.55
CA ALA A 127 23.69 -10.12 23.78
C ALA A 127 24.10 -9.12 24.87
N PRO A 128 23.63 -9.30 26.12
CA PRO A 128 24.09 -8.45 27.20
C PRO A 128 25.62 -8.55 27.28
N THR A 129 26.29 -7.42 27.14
CA THR A 129 27.71 -7.28 27.47
C THR A 129 27.83 -7.51 28.98
N VAL A 130 28.37 -8.66 29.37
CA VAL A 130 28.78 -8.96 30.75
C VAL A 130 30.10 -8.27 31.04
#